data_AF-A0A357FZG3-F1
#
_entry.id   AF-A0A357FZG3-F1
#
_cell.length_a   1.000
_cell.length_b   1.000
_cell.length_c   1.000
_cell.angle_alpha   90.00
_cell.angle_beta   90.00
_cell.angle_gamma   90.00
#
_symmetry.space_group_name_H-M   'P 1'
#
loop_
_entity.id
_entity.type
_entity.pdbx_description
1 polymer ?
#
loop_
_entity_poly.entity_id
_entity_poly.type
_entity_poly.pdbx_seq_one_letter_code
_entity_poly.pdbx_strand_id
1 'polypeptide(L)'
;MSIIAARLSKIKPSPTIAVTNKARELKEAGRDIIGLGAGEPDFDTPNFIKDGAIKAIKEGDTKYTAVDGTPALKDAIIAKFKRDNGLEYKRNQITVGTGGKQVLYNALMASVNPGDEVIIPAPYWVSYPDMTILAEGTPVFVDCPKENNFKLAAKDLEKAITPKTKWLILNSPSNPSGAAYTWDEMKAI
;
A
#
# COMPACT_ATOMS: atom_id res chain seq x y z
N MET A 1 3.09 -8.32 -33.88
CA MET A 1 3.39 -7.68 -32.58
C MET A 1 2.13 -7.72 -31.73
N SER A 2 2.23 -8.10 -30.46
CA SER A 2 1.07 -8.10 -29.55
C SER A 2 0.59 -6.67 -29.30
N ILE A 3 -0.73 -6.46 -29.20
CA ILE A 3 -1.31 -5.20 -28.73
C ILE A 3 -1.07 -4.98 -27.23
N ILE A 4 -0.84 -6.06 -26.48
CA ILE A 4 -0.64 -6.01 -25.04
C ILE A 4 0.82 -5.68 -24.74
N ALA A 5 1.06 -4.67 -23.89
CA ALA A 5 2.38 -4.28 -23.45
C ALA A 5 3.10 -5.42 -22.69
N ALA A 6 4.38 -5.64 -22.97
CA ALA A 6 5.18 -6.73 -22.39
C ALA A 6 5.30 -6.67 -20.85
N ARG A 7 5.12 -5.50 -20.23
CA ARG A 7 5.11 -5.37 -18.76
C ARG A 7 3.95 -6.15 -18.12
N LEU A 8 2.82 -6.28 -18.83
CA LEU A 8 1.62 -6.93 -18.28
C LEU A 8 1.80 -8.45 -18.17
N SER A 9 2.59 -9.07 -19.06
CA SER A 9 2.85 -10.52 -18.98
C SER A 9 3.74 -10.93 -17.81
N LYS A 10 4.38 -9.97 -17.13
CA LYS A 10 5.21 -10.21 -15.94
C LYS A 10 4.40 -10.23 -14.63
N ILE A 11 3.16 -9.78 -14.66
CA ILE A 11 2.29 -9.69 -13.48
C ILE A 11 1.48 -10.97 -13.37
N LYS A 12 1.40 -11.51 -12.16
CA LYS A 12 0.56 -12.67 -11.87
C LYS A 12 -0.82 -12.21 -11.42
N PRO A 13 -1.89 -12.97 -11.72
CA PRO A 13 -3.20 -12.72 -11.13
C PRO A 13 -3.12 -12.69 -9.59
N SER A 14 -3.73 -11.70 -8.96
CA SER A 14 -3.71 -11.56 -7.50
C SER A 14 -4.40 -12.75 -6.81
N PRO A 15 -3.68 -13.51 -5.95
CA PRO A 15 -4.28 -14.61 -5.20
C PRO A 15 -5.39 -14.16 -4.26
N THR A 16 -5.29 -12.96 -3.68
CA THR A 16 -6.31 -12.39 -2.79
C THR A 16 -7.66 -12.22 -3.51
N ILE A 17 -7.63 -11.67 -4.72
CA ILE A 17 -8.83 -11.49 -5.54
C ILE A 17 -9.38 -12.86 -5.98
N ALA A 18 -8.50 -13.80 -6.37
CA ALA A 18 -8.90 -15.14 -6.77
C ALA A 18 -9.66 -15.88 -5.65
N VAL A 19 -9.15 -15.84 -4.42
CA VAL A 19 -9.81 -16.47 -3.25
C VAL A 19 -11.11 -15.76 -2.90
N THR A 20 -11.14 -14.43 -2.92
CA THR A 20 -12.34 -13.65 -2.58
C THR A 20 -13.47 -13.89 -3.59
N ASN A 21 -13.15 -13.89 -4.89
CA ASN A 21 -14.12 -14.20 -5.95
C ASN A 21 -14.65 -15.62 -5.80
N LYS A 22 -13.76 -16.59 -5.52
CA LYS A 22 -14.20 -17.98 -5.35
C LYS A 22 -15.13 -18.15 -4.14
N ALA A 23 -14.83 -17.49 -3.03
CA ALA A 23 -15.70 -17.50 -1.86
C ALA A 23 -17.09 -16.91 -2.17
N ARG A 24 -17.15 -15.82 -2.94
CA ARG A 24 -18.43 -15.22 -3.38
C ARG A 24 -19.23 -16.15 -4.28
N GLU A 25 -18.61 -16.73 -5.31
CA GLU A 25 -19.27 -17.69 -6.21
C GLU A 25 -19.90 -18.86 -5.44
N LEU A 26 -19.20 -19.37 -4.43
CA LEU A 26 -19.67 -20.49 -3.62
C LEU A 26 -20.84 -20.11 -2.71
N LYS A 27 -20.86 -18.88 -2.17
CA LYS A 27 -22.01 -18.33 -1.44
C LYS A 27 -23.22 -18.16 -2.35
N GLU A 28 -23.02 -17.60 -3.56
CA GLU A 28 -24.08 -17.44 -4.56
C GLU A 28 -24.65 -18.79 -5.02
N ALA A 29 -23.83 -19.84 -5.04
CA ALA A 29 -24.26 -21.22 -5.28
C ALA A 29 -24.97 -21.88 -4.07
N GLY A 30 -25.30 -21.12 -3.03
CA GLY A 30 -26.06 -21.59 -1.87
C GLY A 30 -25.24 -22.37 -0.84
N ARG A 31 -23.90 -22.35 -0.93
CA ARG A 31 -23.06 -23.01 0.08
C ARG A 31 -22.80 -22.10 1.27
N ASP A 32 -22.75 -22.70 2.45
CA ASP A 32 -22.29 -22.01 3.65
C ASP A 32 -20.76 -21.85 3.61
N ILE A 33 -20.29 -20.60 3.55
CA ILE A 33 -18.88 -20.25 3.38
C ILE A 33 -18.50 -19.17 4.40
N ILE A 34 -17.53 -19.50 5.25
CA ILE A 34 -16.90 -18.53 6.14
C ILE A 34 -15.67 -17.97 5.43
N GLY A 35 -15.72 -16.68 5.08
CA GLY A 35 -14.62 -15.98 4.41
C GLY A 35 -13.71 -15.30 5.42
N LEU A 36 -12.47 -15.80 5.56
CA LEU A 36 -11.46 -15.25 6.49
C LEU A 36 -10.31 -14.52 5.75
N GLY A 37 -10.50 -14.19 4.48
CA GLY A 37 -9.48 -13.56 3.63
C GLY A 37 -9.72 -12.08 3.30
N ALA A 38 -10.82 -11.49 3.79
CA ALA A 38 -11.11 -10.07 3.56
C ALA A 38 -10.14 -9.20 4.38
N GLY A 39 -9.57 -8.19 3.72
CA GLY A 39 -8.63 -7.23 4.34
C GLY A 39 -9.27 -5.89 4.70
N GLU A 40 -10.59 -5.86 4.85
CA GLU A 40 -11.37 -4.67 5.20
C GLU A 40 -12.13 -4.90 6.53
N PRO A 41 -12.34 -3.86 7.35
CA PRO A 41 -13.15 -3.97 8.56
C PRO A 41 -14.60 -4.36 8.24
N ASP A 42 -15.23 -5.07 9.17
CA ASP A 42 -16.65 -5.44 9.13
C ASP A 42 -17.57 -4.28 9.53
N PHE A 43 -17.06 -3.29 10.28
CA PHE A 43 -17.81 -2.10 10.66
C PHE A 43 -18.12 -1.20 9.45
N ASP A 44 -19.31 -0.62 9.48
CA ASP A 44 -19.71 0.41 8.53
C ASP A 44 -18.96 1.74 8.78
N THR A 45 -18.91 2.60 7.76
CA THR A 45 -18.35 3.94 7.88
C THR A 45 -19.10 4.75 8.95
N PRO A 46 -18.39 5.39 9.91
CA PRO A 46 -19.02 6.22 10.94
C PRO A 46 -19.96 7.31 10.40
N ASN A 47 -21.08 7.55 11.09
CA ASN A 47 -22.14 8.45 10.62
C ASN A 47 -21.66 9.88 10.34
N PHE A 48 -20.80 10.46 11.17
CA PHE A 48 -20.29 11.81 10.94
C PHE A 48 -19.50 11.95 9.62
N ILE A 49 -18.89 10.86 9.12
CA ILE A 49 -18.23 10.83 7.82
C ILE A 49 -19.27 10.76 6.70
N LYS A 50 -20.29 9.91 6.86
CA LYS A 50 -21.42 9.80 5.92
C LYS A 50 -22.15 11.14 5.78
N ASP A 51 -22.45 11.79 6.89
CA ASP A 51 -23.12 13.09 6.94
C ASP A 51 -22.28 14.18 6.25
N GLY A 52 -20.95 14.16 6.45
CA GLY A 52 -20.01 15.02 5.74
C GLY A 52 -20.06 14.83 4.23
N ALA A 53 -20.08 13.59 3.76
CA ALA A 53 -20.20 13.27 2.33
C ALA A 53 -21.56 13.68 1.75
N ILE A 54 -22.66 13.42 2.48
CA ILE A 54 -24.02 13.84 2.09
C ILE A 54 -24.09 15.36 1.98
N LYS A 55 -23.49 16.08 2.93
CA LYS A 55 -23.43 17.54 2.91
C LYS A 55 -22.67 18.04 1.68
N ALA A 56 -21.49 17.49 1.39
CA ALA A 56 -20.71 17.85 0.20
C ALA A 56 -21.50 17.66 -1.11
N ILE A 57 -22.25 16.55 -1.22
CA ILE A 57 -23.16 16.31 -2.34
C ILE A 57 -24.22 17.41 -2.44
N LYS A 58 -24.91 17.72 -1.32
CA LYS A 58 -25.97 18.74 -1.26
C LYS A 58 -25.48 20.15 -1.58
N GLU A 59 -24.24 20.47 -1.19
CA GLU A 59 -23.60 21.76 -1.43
C GLU A 59 -22.97 21.87 -2.83
N GLY A 60 -23.01 20.81 -3.62
CA GLY A 60 -22.54 20.80 -5.00
C GLY A 60 -21.02 20.66 -5.15
N ASP A 61 -20.32 20.14 -4.13
CA ASP A 61 -18.89 19.83 -4.18
C ASP A 61 -18.63 18.59 -5.07
N THR A 62 -18.77 18.83 -6.38
CA THR A 62 -18.85 17.81 -7.44
C THR A 62 -17.97 18.14 -8.64
N LYS A 63 -17.12 19.16 -8.51
CA LYS A 63 -16.22 19.63 -9.56
C LYS A 63 -14.82 19.04 -9.36
N TYR A 64 -13.96 19.24 -10.35
CA TYR A 64 -12.57 18.83 -10.22
C TYR A 64 -11.91 19.48 -9.01
N THR A 65 -11.20 18.67 -8.25
CA THR A 65 -10.28 19.11 -7.21
C THR A 65 -8.89 19.33 -7.81
N ALA A 66 -7.98 19.91 -7.04
CA ALA A 66 -6.56 19.88 -7.39
C ALA A 66 -6.05 18.43 -7.40
N VAL A 67 -5.11 18.13 -8.30
CA VAL A 67 -4.59 16.77 -8.54
C VAL A 67 -4.01 16.13 -7.28
N ASP A 68 -3.39 16.93 -6.41
CA ASP A 68 -2.75 16.49 -5.17
C ASP A 68 -3.66 16.65 -3.93
N GLY A 69 -4.94 16.97 -4.13
CA GLY A 69 -5.96 17.08 -3.09
C GLY A 69 -6.40 18.51 -2.76
N THR A 70 -7.56 18.64 -2.11
CA THR A 70 -8.08 19.94 -1.69
C THR A 70 -7.22 20.56 -0.58
N PRO A 71 -7.10 21.90 -0.51
CA PRO A 71 -6.34 22.55 0.56
C PRO A 71 -6.78 22.13 1.97
N ALA A 72 -8.09 22.03 2.19
CA ALA A 72 -8.66 21.65 3.48
C ALA A 72 -8.25 20.23 3.91
N LEU A 73 -8.27 19.26 2.99
CA LEU A 73 -7.84 17.90 3.30
C LEU A 73 -6.33 17.82 3.56
N LYS A 74 -5.53 18.55 2.78
CA LYS A 74 -4.07 18.60 2.97
C LYS A 74 -3.70 19.19 4.33
N ASP A 75 -4.37 20.25 4.77
CA ASP A 75 -4.17 20.82 6.10
C ASP A 75 -4.53 19.83 7.21
N ALA A 76 -5.65 19.12 7.06
CA ALA A 76 -6.06 18.09 8.02
C ALA A 76 -5.04 16.94 8.11
N ILE A 77 -4.46 16.52 6.99
CA ILE A 77 -3.40 15.51 6.93
C ILE A 77 -2.13 16.02 7.63
N ILE A 78 -1.71 17.27 7.39
CA ILE A 78 -0.55 17.88 8.06
C ILE A 78 -0.76 17.90 9.58
N ALA A 79 -1.93 18.36 10.02
CA ALA A 79 -2.28 18.39 11.44
C ALA A 79 -2.28 16.98 12.06
N LYS A 80 -2.78 15.98 11.33
CA LYS A 80 -2.76 14.56 11.73
C LYS A 80 -1.34 14.02 11.86
N PHE A 81 -0.46 14.30 10.90
CA PHE A 81 0.94 13.88 10.97
C PHE A 81 1.67 14.53 12.16
N LYS A 82 1.44 15.82 12.42
CA LYS A 82 2.04 16.48 13.58
C LYS A 82 1.52 15.91 14.90
N ARG A 83 0.20 15.75 15.03
CA ARG A 83 -0.45 15.28 16.27
C ARG A 83 -0.12 13.83 16.60
N ASP A 84 -0.22 12.93 15.62
CA ASP A 84 -0.16 11.48 15.88
C ASP A 84 1.26 10.91 15.65
N ASN A 85 2.07 11.58 14.84
CA ASN A 85 3.38 11.07 14.41
C ASN A 85 4.54 12.02 14.75
N GLY A 86 4.27 13.23 15.26
CA GLY A 86 5.31 14.22 15.54
C GLY A 86 6.00 14.78 14.30
N LEU A 87 5.40 14.64 13.12
CA LEU A 87 6.00 15.03 11.83
C LEU A 87 5.45 16.37 11.33
N GLU A 88 6.34 17.24 10.87
CA GLU A 88 5.98 18.53 10.30
C GLU A 88 6.12 18.52 8.76
N TYR A 89 5.05 18.88 8.06
CA TYR A 89 5.00 18.93 6.60
C TYR A 89 4.38 20.24 6.10
N LYS A 90 4.78 20.67 4.91
CA LYS A 90 4.16 21.76 4.15
C LYS A 90 3.12 21.20 3.19
N ARG A 91 2.19 22.05 2.73
CA ARG A 91 1.17 21.65 1.74
C ARG A 91 1.78 21.03 0.47
N ASN A 92 2.92 21.52 -0.02
CA ASN A 92 3.57 20.96 -1.20
C ASN A 92 4.32 19.63 -0.95
N GLN A 93 4.26 19.08 0.27
CA GLN A 93 4.81 17.78 0.64
C GLN A 93 3.70 16.74 0.89
N ILE A 94 2.43 17.10 0.67
CA ILE A 94 1.27 16.20 0.80
C ILE A 94 0.61 16.01 -0.55
N THR A 95 0.30 14.76 -0.88
CA THR A 95 -0.52 14.39 -2.02
C THR A 95 -1.62 13.41 -1.58
N VAL A 96 -2.82 13.56 -2.14
CA VAL A 96 -3.98 12.72 -1.88
C VAL A 96 -4.22 11.83 -3.09
N GLY A 97 -4.30 10.52 -2.87
CA GLY A 97 -4.65 9.54 -3.91
C GLY A 97 -5.96 8.81 -3.61
N THR A 98 -6.45 8.09 -4.61
CA THR A 98 -7.58 7.16 -4.54
C THR A 98 -7.16 5.90 -3.79
N GLY A 99 -7.01 6.04 -2.48
CA GLY A 99 -6.49 5.02 -1.57
C GLY A 99 -4.96 4.91 -1.57
N GLY A 100 -4.41 4.30 -0.51
CA GLY A 100 -2.96 4.16 -0.33
C GLY A 100 -2.28 3.37 -1.46
N LYS A 101 -3.01 2.48 -2.14
CA LYS A 101 -2.53 1.74 -3.31
C LYS A 101 -2.06 2.67 -4.43
N GLN A 102 -2.81 3.72 -4.75
CA GLN A 102 -2.42 4.68 -5.79
C GLN A 102 -1.20 5.51 -5.36
N VAL A 103 -1.12 5.90 -4.08
CA VAL A 103 0.00 6.69 -3.56
C VAL A 103 1.31 5.91 -3.72
N LEU A 104 1.33 4.62 -3.34
CA LEU A 104 2.48 3.74 -3.52
C LEU A 104 2.80 3.52 -5.00
N TYR A 105 1.79 3.24 -5.82
CA TYR A 105 1.98 3.06 -7.26
C TYR A 105 2.61 4.29 -7.91
N ASN A 106 2.09 5.49 -7.62
CA ASN A 106 2.63 6.75 -8.13
C ASN A 106 4.06 6.99 -7.64
N ALA A 107 4.36 6.69 -6.36
CA ALA A 107 5.70 6.84 -5.82
C ALA A 107 6.72 5.98 -6.58
N LEU A 108 6.40 4.70 -6.83
CA LEU A 108 7.28 3.81 -7.58
C LEU A 108 7.36 4.21 -9.06
N MET A 109 6.22 4.44 -9.73
CA MET A 109 6.18 4.86 -11.13
C MET A 109 6.90 6.19 -11.39
N ALA A 110 6.95 7.10 -10.41
CA ALA A 110 7.62 8.39 -10.55
C ALA A 110 9.13 8.34 -10.30
N SER A 111 9.66 7.24 -9.75
CA SER A 111 11.04 7.23 -9.23
C SER A 111 11.87 5.99 -9.57
N VAL A 112 11.24 4.90 -10.03
CA VAL A 112 11.89 3.65 -10.43
C VAL A 112 12.10 3.64 -11.94
N ASN A 113 13.33 3.33 -12.36
CA ASN A 113 13.70 3.10 -13.76
C ASN A 113 14.03 1.63 -14.02
N PRO A 114 14.11 1.21 -15.30
CA PRO A 114 14.65 -0.09 -15.67
C PRO A 114 16.02 -0.35 -15.03
N GLY A 115 16.09 -1.43 -14.26
CA GLY A 115 17.32 -1.85 -13.57
C GLY A 115 17.46 -1.35 -12.13
N ASP A 116 16.59 -0.45 -11.66
CA ASP A 116 16.52 -0.09 -10.25
C ASP A 116 15.94 -1.25 -9.43
N GLU A 117 16.44 -1.42 -8.21
CA GLU A 117 16.03 -2.46 -7.27
C GLU A 117 15.15 -1.88 -6.15
N VAL A 118 14.07 -2.61 -5.81
CA VAL A 118 13.18 -2.28 -4.70
C VAL A 118 13.21 -3.44 -3.71
N ILE A 119 13.74 -3.19 -2.51
CA ILE A 119 13.82 -4.17 -1.43
C ILE A 119 12.44 -4.34 -0.78
N ILE A 120 11.99 -5.59 -0.65
CA ILE A 120 10.68 -5.96 -0.13
C ILE A 120 10.84 -7.09 0.92
N PRO A 121 10.67 -6.79 2.22
CA PRO A 121 10.67 -7.80 3.27
C PRO A 121 9.50 -8.79 3.11
N ALA A 122 9.78 -10.09 3.14
CA ALA A 122 8.77 -11.16 3.08
C ALA A 122 8.44 -11.69 4.49
N PRO A 123 7.16 -11.94 4.83
CA PRO A 123 5.98 -11.89 3.97
C PRO A 123 5.50 -10.46 3.72
N TYR A 124 5.02 -10.20 2.50
CA TYR A 124 4.65 -8.87 2.03
C TYR A 124 3.21 -8.80 1.54
N TRP A 125 2.66 -7.58 1.48
CA TRP A 125 1.43 -7.32 0.75
C TRP A 125 1.64 -7.54 -0.74
N VAL A 126 0.76 -8.34 -1.35
CA VAL A 126 0.91 -8.87 -2.72
C VAL A 126 1.18 -7.80 -3.78
N SER A 127 0.69 -6.58 -3.59
CA SER A 127 0.83 -5.53 -4.60
C SER A 127 2.22 -4.90 -4.68
N TYR A 128 3.06 -4.99 -3.65
CA TYR A 128 4.39 -4.36 -3.66
C TYR A 128 5.26 -4.83 -4.85
N PRO A 129 5.50 -6.15 -5.07
CA PRO A 129 6.31 -6.60 -6.20
C PRO A 129 5.66 -6.28 -7.55
N ASP A 130 4.34 -6.38 -7.68
CA ASP A 130 3.64 -6.11 -8.94
C ASP A 130 3.75 -4.63 -9.34
N MET A 131 3.66 -3.70 -8.39
CA MET A 131 3.89 -2.28 -8.65
C MET A 131 5.34 -1.98 -9.07
N THR A 132 6.32 -2.63 -8.42
CA THR A 132 7.73 -2.53 -8.81
C THR A 132 7.95 -3.01 -10.24
N ILE A 133 7.38 -4.16 -10.61
CA ILE A 133 7.50 -4.74 -11.96
C ILE A 133 6.82 -3.85 -13.00
N LEU A 134 5.65 -3.26 -12.67
CA LEU A 134 4.94 -2.31 -13.53
C LEU A 134 5.77 -1.07 -13.85
N ALA A 135 6.53 -0.59 -12.86
CA ALA A 135 7.50 0.49 -12.98
C ALA A 135 8.84 0.05 -13.60
N GLU A 136 8.91 -1.17 -14.14
CA GLU A 136 10.10 -1.77 -14.78
C GLU A 136 11.30 -2.00 -13.83
N GLY A 137 11.08 -1.88 -12.51
CA GLY A 137 12.06 -2.18 -11.49
C GLY A 137 12.17 -3.68 -11.18
N THR A 138 13.17 -4.02 -10.36
CA THR A 138 13.45 -5.38 -9.91
C THR A 138 13.12 -5.52 -8.42
N PRO A 139 12.10 -6.31 -8.03
CA PRO A 139 11.86 -6.60 -6.63
C PRO A 139 12.98 -7.49 -6.06
N VAL A 140 13.59 -7.07 -4.96
CA VAL A 140 14.60 -7.82 -4.20
C VAL A 140 13.97 -8.26 -2.88
N PHE A 141 13.71 -9.56 -2.74
CA PHE A 141 13.03 -10.09 -1.55
C PHE A 141 14.03 -10.36 -0.43
N VAL A 142 13.65 -10.00 0.80
CA VAL A 142 14.40 -10.35 2.01
C VAL A 142 13.50 -11.18 2.92
N ASP A 143 13.85 -12.45 3.09
CA ASP A 143 13.07 -13.37 3.92
C ASP A 143 13.16 -12.98 5.39
N CYS A 144 12.01 -12.67 6.00
CA CYS A 144 11.90 -12.39 7.43
C CYS A 144 11.28 -13.62 8.12
N PRO A 145 12.09 -14.46 8.78
CA PRO A 145 11.64 -15.72 9.32
C PRO A 145 10.66 -15.54 10.49
N LYS A 146 9.82 -16.56 10.74
CA LYS A 146 8.86 -16.57 11.85
C LYS A 146 9.56 -16.41 13.20
N GLU A 147 10.76 -16.96 13.32
CA GLU A 147 11.61 -16.89 14.52
C GLU A 147 11.96 -15.44 14.90
N ASN A 148 11.93 -14.52 13.92
CA ASN A 148 12.08 -13.08 14.14
C ASN A 148 10.73 -12.33 14.06
N ASN A 149 9.62 -13.02 14.32
CA ASN A 149 8.25 -12.49 14.18
C ASN A 149 7.99 -11.82 12.83
N PHE A 150 8.57 -12.36 11.74
CA PHE A 150 8.40 -11.83 10.39
C PHE A 150 8.89 -10.37 10.23
N LYS A 151 9.85 -9.93 11.05
CA LYS A 151 10.47 -8.61 10.98
C LYS A 151 11.83 -8.65 10.29
N LEU A 152 12.11 -7.62 9.51
CA LEU A 152 13.39 -7.38 8.86
C LEU A 152 14.44 -7.05 9.92
N ALA A 153 15.57 -7.75 9.87
CA ALA A 153 16.74 -7.40 10.68
C ALA A 153 17.69 -6.50 9.87
N ALA A 154 18.28 -5.49 10.53
CA ALA A 154 19.20 -4.55 9.90
C ALA A 154 20.35 -5.24 9.14
N LYS A 155 20.92 -6.31 9.71
CA LYS A 155 21.99 -7.10 9.09
C LYS A 155 21.57 -7.77 7.77
N ASP A 156 20.29 -8.08 7.61
CA ASP A 156 19.78 -8.76 6.42
C ASP A 156 19.32 -7.74 5.38
N LEU A 157 18.89 -6.54 5.81
CA LEU A 157 18.77 -5.37 4.93
C LEU A 157 20.13 -4.98 4.33
N GLU A 158 21.17 -4.82 5.15
CA GLU A 158 22.51 -4.41 4.70
C GLU A 158 23.04 -5.31 3.59
N LYS A 159 22.83 -6.64 3.71
CA LYS A 159 23.23 -7.61 2.69
C LYS A 159 22.45 -7.50 1.38
N ALA A 160 21.23 -6.99 1.44
CA ALA A 160 20.34 -6.85 0.28
C ALA A 160 20.57 -5.54 -0.47
N ILE A 161 21.19 -4.54 0.16
CA ILE A 161 21.50 -3.26 -0.48
C ILE A 161 22.61 -3.45 -1.51
N THR A 162 22.36 -2.93 -2.72
CA THR A 162 23.31 -2.89 -3.83
C THR A 162 23.40 -1.45 -4.37
N PRO A 163 24.37 -1.13 -5.24
CA PRO A 163 24.40 0.16 -5.94
C PRO A 163 23.16 0.46 -6.81
N LYS A 164 22.31 -0.53 -7.09
CA LYS A 164 21.05 -0.38 -7.83
C LYS A 164 19.83 -0.21 -6.92
N THR A 165 19.99 -0.39 -5.62
CA THR A 165 18.89 -0.24 -4.67
C THR A 165 18.38 1.20 -4.66
N LYS A 166 17.09 1.36 -4.97
CA LYS A 166 16.40 2.64 -5.04
C LYS A 166 15.40 2.84 -3.91
N TRP A 167 14.75 1.77 -3.49
CA TRP A 167 13.71 1.78 -2.47
C TRP A 167 13.85 0.62 -1.50
N LEU A 168 13.43 0.86 -0.27
CA LEU A 168 13.03 -0.15 0.69
C LEU A 168 11.54 0.09 1.00
N ILE A 169 10.72 -0.97 0.92
CA ILE A 169 9.32 -0.92 1.37
C ILE A 169 9.25 -1.43 2.82
N LEU A 170 8.82 -0.57 3.75
CA LEU A 170 8.53 -0.94 5.13
C LEU A 170 7.04 -0.79 5.43
N ASN A 171 6.45 -1.82 6.03
CA ASN A 171 5.05 -1.83 6.44
C ASN A 171 4.91 -2.31 7.88
N SER A 172 4.52 -1.39 8.77
CA SER A 172 4.34 -1.63 10.20
C SER A 172 3.11 -0.85 10.69
N PRO A 173 2.07 -1.51 11.22
CA PRO A 173 1.89 -2.96 11.30
C PRO A 173 1.79 -3.63 9.92
N SER A 174 2.30 -4.85 9.81
CA SER A 174 2.43 -5.58 8.55
C SER A 174 1.15 -6.28 8.13
N ASN A 175 0.79 -6.14 6.85
CA ASN A 175 -0.04 -7.11 6.14
C ASN A 175 0.89 -8.01 5.29
N PRO A 176 0.93 -9.34 5.51
CA PRO A 176 -0.08 -10.15 6.19
C PRO A 176 0.26 -10.61 7.62
N SER A 177 1.47 -10.36 8.13
CA SER A 177 1.92 -11.04 9.37
C SER A 177 1.33 -10.48 10.66
N GLY A 178 0.77 -9.26 10.63
CA GLY A 178 0.39 -8.51 11.82
C GLY A 178 1.57 -8.00 12.64
N ALA A 179 2.82 -8.23 12.19
CA ALA A 179 4.00 -7.80 12.92
C ALA A 179 4.10 -6.27 12.98
N ALA A 180 4.41 -5.73 14.16
CA ALA A 180 4.70 -4.32 14.35
C ALA A 180 6.12 -4.16 14.88
N TYR A 181 6.88 -3.28 14.25
CA TYR A 181 8.23 -2.94 14.68
C TYR A 181 8.16 -2.01 15.88
N THR A 182 8.98 -2.31 16.88
CA THR A 182 9.22 -1.38 17.99
C THR A 182 10.01 -0.17 17.50
N TRP A 183 10.08 0.87 18.34
CA TRP A 183 10.87 2.07 18.03
C TRP A 183 12.35 1.74 17.76
N ASP A 184 12.97 0.93 18.62
CA ASP A 184 14.38 0.58 18.49
C ASP A 184 14.64 -0.29 17.25
N GLU A 185 13.72 -1.18 16.91
CA GLU A 185 13.81 -1.98 15.68
C GLU A 185 13.67 -1.12 14.42
N MET A 186 12.73 -0.16 14.42
CA MET A 186 12.59 0.78 13.30
C MET A 186 13.81 1.69 13.17
N LYS A 187 14.42 2.09 14.29
CA LYS A 187 15.63 2.92 14.32
C LYS A 187 16.88 2.17 13.85
N ALA A 188 16.91 0.85 14.03
CA ALA A 188 18.02 0.01 13.60
C ALA A 188 18.04 -0.24 12.08
N ILE A 189 16.90 -0.06 11.41
CA ILE A 189 16.72 -0.19 9.96
C ILE A 189 17.08 1.13 9.29
#